data_AF-A0A4Q1C7W3-F1
#
_entry.id   AF-A0A4Q1C7W3-F1
#
_cell.length_a   1.000
_cell.length_b   1.000
_cell.length_c   1.000
_cell.angle_alpha   90.00
_cell.angle_beta   90.00
_cell.angle_gamma   90.00
#
_symmetry.space_group_name_H-M   'P 1'
#
loop_
_entity.id
_entity.type
_entity.pdbx_description
1 polymer ?
#
loop_
_entity_poly.entity_id
_entity_poly.type
_entity_poly.pdbx_seq_one_letter_code
_entity_poly.pdbx_strand_id
1 'polypeptide(L)'
;MTGRTRRSLGRLQISPHRAAPGRRAFTVLEVILAIALLGLVAGLFISGGNDLFRSRQRTPADIFWEAVQAARLQAVQEDVVVTMRFDEKEQRLIWSGPVAGAERSLAWPGKNLEFLPAESNDTVLIGGQLVGTGALPAVRFHADGTTDRFRVQLTDAEGRVSRLELDPWTAAPIVRATTSP
;
A
#
# COMPACT_ATOMS: atom_id res chain seq x y z
N MET A 1 -2.95 -99.63 -50.59
CA MET A 1 -4.29 -99.06 -50.39
C MET A 1 -4.37 -98.46 -48.99
N THR A 2 -4.55 -97.14 -48.91
CA THR A 2 -5.27 -96.36 -47.87
C THR A 2 -5.20 -96.84 -46.41
N GLY A 3 -4.65 -96.12 -45.43
CA GLY A 3 -4.64 -94.67 -45.19
C GLY A 3 -5.75 -94.27 -44.21
N ARG A 4 -5.40 -93.93 -42.96
CA ARG A 4 -6.04 -92.85 -42.16
C ARG A 4 -5.40 -92.70 -40.76
N THR A 5 -4.50 -91.74 -40.65
CA THR A 5 -3.96 -91.23 -39.39
C THR A 5 -4.92 -90.16 -38.86
N ARG A 6 -5.59 -90.40 -37.72
CA ARG A 6 -6.36 -89.37 -37.01
C ARG A 6 -5.38 -88.42 -36.30
N ARG A 7 -5.18 -87.22 -36.86
CA ARG A 7 -4.55 -86.10 -36.14
C ARG A 7 -5.63 -85.34 -35.37
N SER A 8 -5.64 -85.52 -34.06
CA SER A 8 -6.30 -84.64 -33.11
C SER A 8 -5.50 -83.32 -33.05
N LEU A 9 -5.95 -82.31 -33.78
CA LEU A 9 -5.40 -80.97 -33.70
C LEU A 9 -5.90 -80.32 -32.40
N GLY A 10 -4.94 -80.06 -31.50
CA GLY A 10 -5.16 -79.25 -30.32
C GLY A 10 -5.79 -77.92 -30.70
N ARG A 11 -6.95 -77.65 -30.12
CA ARG A 11 -7.64 -76.37 -30.20
C ARG A 11 -6.74 -75.33 -29.52
N LEU A 12 -6.02 -74.53 -30.32
CA LEU A 12 -5.37 -73.31 -29.83
C LEU A 12 -6.48 -72.41 -29.27
N GLN A 13 -6.54 -72.32 -27.94
CA GLN A 13 -7.32 -71.29 -27.26
C GLN A 13 -6.68 -69.94 -27.59
N ILE A 14 -7.32 -69.21 -28.50
CA ILE A 14 -7.01 -67.81 -28.74
C ILE A 14 -7.56 -67.04 -27.53
N SER A 15 -6.67 -66.64 -26.63
CA SER A 15 -6.99 -65.71 -25.55
C SER A 15 -7.59 -64.42 -26.15
N PRO A 16 -8.72 -63.91 -25.63
CA PRO A 16 -9.23 -62.63 -26.09
C PRO A 16 -8.22 -61.54 -25.73
N HIS A 17 -7.73 -60.82 -26.74
CA HIS A 17 -7.06 -59.54 -26.52
C HIS A 17 -8.02 -58.63 -25.76
N ARG A 18 -7.69 -58.36 -24.49
CA ARG A 18 -8.35 -57.32 -23.70
C ARG A 18 -8.07 -56.00 -24.40
N ALA A 19 -9.08 -55.43 -25.06
CA ALA A 19 -8.99 -54.10 -25.64
C ALA A 19 -8.54 -53.12 -24.53
N ALA A 20 -7.46 -52.38 -24.78
CA ALA A 20 -7.03 -51.33 -23.88
C ALA A 20 -8.17 -50.29 -23.76
N PRO A 21 -8.46 -49.78 -22.56
CA PRO A 21 -9.51 -48.78 -22.40
C PRO A 21 -9.16 -47.56 -23.26
N GLY A 22 -10.08 -47.21 -24.17
CA GLY A 22 -9.93 -46.08 -25.08
C GLY A 22 -9.63 -44.81 -24.29
N ARG A 23 -8.53 -44.15 -24.66
CA ARG A 23 -8.21 -42.80 -24.16
C ARG A 23 -9.40 -41.90 -24.52
N ARG A 24 -10.17 -41.50 -23.52
CA ARG A 24 -11.24 -40.49 -23.69
C ARG A 24 -10.56 -39.17 -24.05
N ALA A 25 -10.80 -38.69 -25.26
CA ALA A 25 -10.41 -37.34 -25.67
C ALA A 25 -11.36 -36.33 -25.02
N PHE A 26 -10.88 -35.10 -24.80
CA PHE A 26 -11.70 -34.02 -24.26
C PHE A 26 -12.82 -33.66 -25.23
N THR A 27 -14.01 -33.44 -24.70
CA THR A 27 -15.14 -32.97 -25.51
C THR A 27 -14.95 -31.49 -25.86
N VAL A 28 -15.54 -31.04 -26.97
CA VAL A 28 -15.53 -29.61 -27.35
C VAL A 28 -16.11 -28.74 -26.23
N LEU A 29 -17.14 -29.24 -25.54
CA LEU A 29 -17.74 -28.57 -24.39
C LEU A 29 -16.75 -28.40 -23.23
N GLU A 30 -15.94 -29.41 -22.93
CA GLU A 30 -14.89 -29.36 -21.90
C GLU A 30 -13.83 -28.31 -22.21
N VAL A 31 -13.42 -28.22 -23.49
CA VAL A 31 -12.42 -27.24 -23.92
C VAL A 31 -12.97 -25.83 -23.80
N ILE A 32 -14.21 -25.59 -24.22
CA ILE A 32 -14.87 -24.28 -24.07
C ILE A 32 -15.04 -23.92 -22.60
N LEU A 33 -15.45 -24.88 -21.75
CA LEU A 33 -15.58 -24.67 -20.32
C LEU A 33 -14.24 -24.34 -19.65
N ALA A 34 -13.17 -25.04 -20.01
CA ALA A 34 -11.83 -24.77 -19.50
C ALA A 34 -11.35 -23.37 -19.88
N ILE A 35 -11.54 -22.96 -21.15
CA ILE A 35 -11.18 -21.61 -21.60
C ILE A 35 -12.02 -20.54 -20.89
N ALA A 36 -13.32 -20.78 -20.71
CA ALA A 36 -14.21 -19.86 -19.98
C ALA A 36 -13.78 -19.70 -18.51
N LEU A 37 -13.41 -20.80 -17.85
CA LEU A 37 -12.89 -20.77 -16.47
C LEU A 37 -11.55 -20.05 -16.38
N LEU A 38 -10.64 -20.27 -17.32
CA LEU A 38 -9.37 -19.55 -17.39
C LEU A 38 -9.59 -18.04 -17.60
N GLY A 39 -10.53 -17.66 -18.46
CA GLY A 39 -10.92 -16.27 -18.68
C GLY A 39 -11.51 -15.61 -17.43
N LEU A 40 -12.39 -16.31 -16.71
CA LEU A 40 -12.97 -15.84 -15.45
C LEU A 40 -11.89 -15.60 -14.39
N VAL A 41 -10.97 -16.57 -14.22
CA VAL A 41 -9.87 -16.48 -13.26
C VAL A 41 -8.92 -15.34 -13.64
N ALA A 42 -8.55 -15.22 -14.92
CA ALA A 42 -7.70 -14.12 -15.40
C ALA A 42 -8.34 -12.74 -15.18
N GLY A 43 -9.65 -12.61 -15.40
CA GLY A 43 -10.39 -11.38 -15.13
C GLY A 43 -10.37 -10.97 -13.65
N LEU A 44 -10.45 -11.95 -12.73
CA LEU A 44 -10.33 -11.70 -11.30
C LEU A 44 -8.95 -11.17 -10.91
N PHE A 45 -7.88 -11.68 -11.52
CA PHE A 45 -6.51 -11.20 -11.25
C PHE A 45 -6.29 -9.75 -11.74
N ILE A 46 -6.87 -9.38 -12.89
CA ILE A 46 -6.75 -8.01 -13.42
C ILE A 46 -7.55 -7.02 -12.56
N SER A 47 -8.76 -7.41 -12.13
CA SER A 47 -9.64 -6.55 -11.32
C SER A 47 -9.16 -6.44 -9.86
N GLY A 48 -8.88 -7.59 -9.21
CA GLY A 48 -8.51 -7.64 -7.80
C GLY A 48 -7.05 -7.24 -7.51
N GLY A 49 -6.15 -7.36 -8.49
CA GLY A 49 -4.75 -6.97 -8.32
C GLY A 49 -4.60 -5.48 -8.01
N ASN A 50 -5.33 -4.62 -8.70
CA ASN A 50 -5.16 -3.17 -8.58
C ASN A 50 -5.54 -2.62 -7.19
N ASP A 51 -6.57 -3.18 -6.56
CA ASP A 51 -6.97 -2.80 -5.20
C ASP A 51 -5.98 -3.29 -4.12
N LEU A 52 -5.38 -4.47 -4.33
CA LEU A 52 -4.29 -4.96 -3.48
C LEU A 52 -3.01 -4.12 -3.65
N PHE A 53 -2.73 -3.64 -4.86
CA PHE A 53 -1.60 -2.72 -5.09
C PHE A 53 -1.86 -1.33 -4.52
N ARG A 54 -3.08 -0.80 -4.59
CA ARG A 54 -3.46 0.47 -3.94
C ARG A 54 -3.35 0.42 -2.42
N SER A 55 -3.78 -0.68 -1.79
CA SER A 55 -3.61 -0.86 -0.33
C SER A 55 -2.15 -0.98 0.12
N ARG A 56 -1.21 -1.18 -0.82
CA ARG A 56 0.23 -1.20 -0.57
C ARG A 56 0.93 0.15 -0.83
N GLN A 57 0.25 1.10 -1.47
CA GLN A 57 0.78 2.46 -1.61
C GLN A 57 0.70 3.15 -0.24
N ARG A 58 1.87 3.44 0.36
CA ARG A 58 1.94 4.22 1.60
C ARG A 58 1.23 5.56 1.37
N THR A 59 0.26 5.87 2.21
CA THR A 59 -0.48 7.12 2.08
C THR A 59 0.41 8.30 2.48
N PRO A 60 0.13 9.53 2.02
CA PRO A 60 0.85 10.71 2.48
C PRO A 60 0.82 10.86 4.01
N ALA A 61 -0.28 10.46 4.65
CA ALA A 61 -0.39 10.43 6.10
C ALA A 61 0.60 9.45 6.73
N ASP A 62 0.75 8.23 6.17
CA ASP A 62 1.70 7.24 6.70
C ASP A 62 3.15 7.73 6.63
N ILE A 63 3.54 8.35 5.51
CA ILE A 63 4.88 8.94 5.33
C ILE A 63 5.11 10.10 6.30
N PHE A 64 4.08 10.93 6.51
CA PHE A 64 4.16 12.01 7.48
C PHE A 64 4.39 11.47 8.90
N TRP A 65 3.63 10.46 9.33
CA TRP A 65 3.80 9.86 10.65
C TRP A 65 5.14 9.17 10.82
N GLU A 66 5.65 8.51 9.77
CA GLU A 66 7.00 7.94 9.74
C GLU A 66 8.07 9.03 9.94
N ALA A 67 7.96 10.15 9.22
CA ALA A 67 8.87 11.28 9.36
C ALA A 67 8.84 11.88 10.78
N VAL A 68 7.64 12.10 11.34
CA VAL A 68 7.44 12.60 12.70
C VAL A 68 8.13 11.71 13.73
N GLN A 69 7.90 10.39 13.66
CA GLN A 69 8.49 9.45 14.61
C GLN A 69 10.01 9.35 14.44
N ALA A 70 10.50 9.40 13.21
CA ALA A 70 11.94 9.41 12.93
C ALA A 70 12.63 10.68 13.43
N ALA A 71 12.02 11.86 13.22
CA ALA A 71 12.54 13.14 13.69
C ALA A 71 12.54 13.22 15.23
N ARG A 72 11.47 12.76 15.88
CA ARG A 72 11.39 12.65 17.34
C ARG A 72 12.45 11.69 17.90
N LEU A 73 12.57 10.50 17.30
CA LEU A 73 13.55 9.52 17.73
C LEU A 73 14.97 10.08 17.61
N GLN A 74 15.26 10.81 16.54
CA GLN A 74 16.55 11.47 16.37
C GLN A 74 16.80 12.53 17.45
N ALA A 75 15.82 13.38 17.77
CA ALA A 75 15.95 14.40 18.80
C ALA A 75 16.31 13.79 20.16
N VAL A 76 15.62 12.71 20.54
CA VAL A 76 15.85 11.99 21.81
C VAL A 76 17.18 11.25 21.81
N GLN A 77 17.56 10.61 20.70
CA GLN A 77 18.81 9.84 20.60
C GLN A 77 20.06 10.72 20.60
N GLU A 78 19.98 11.87 19.93
CA GLU A 78 21.11 12.78 19.75
C GLU A 78 21.15 13.85 20.86
N ASP A 79 20.16 13.91 21.74
CA ASP A 79 20.00 14.92 22.81
C ASP A 79 20.04 16.37 22.26
N VAL A 80 19.35 16.59 21.13
CA VAL A 80 19.33 17.87 20.40
C VAL A 80 17.94 18.24 19.91
N VAL A 81 17.76 19.52 19.58
CA VAL A 81 16.55 19.97 18.89
C VAL A 81 16.66 19.63 17.40
N VAL A 82 15.71 18.85 16.90
CA VAL A 82 15.60 18.50 15.48
C VAL A 82 14.53 19.38 14.83
N THR A 83 14.87 19.98 13.70
CA THR A 83 13.94 20.80 12.91
C THR A 83 13.49 20.02 11.69
N MET A 84 12.19 19.94 11.46
CA MET A 84 11.57 19.29 10.30
C MET A 84 10.89 20.33 9.40
N ARG A 85 11.11 20.23 8.08
CA ARG A 85 10.56 21.12 7.05
C ARG A 85 10.10 20.32 5.84
N PHE A 86 9.25 20.92 5.02
CA PHE A 86 8.88 20.39 3.72
C PHE A 86 9.59 21.19 2.62
N ASP A 87 10.24 20.47 1.71
CA ASP A 87 10.83 21.04 0.51
C ASP A 87 9.91 20.79 -0.68
N GLU A 88 9.18 21.83 -1.10
CA GLU A 88 8.22 21.74 -2.20
C GLU A 88 8.91 21.48 -3.55
N LYS A 89 10.16 21.93 -3.72
CA LYS A 89 10.90 21.77 -4.98
C LYS A 89 11.38 20.33 -5.13
N GLU A 90 11.91 19.76 -4.05
CA GLU A 90 12.37 18.37 -4.05
C GLU A 90 11.27 17.36 -3.73
N GLN A 91 10.08 17.83 -3.32
CA GLN A 91 8.97 17.00 -2.82
C GLN A 91 9.44 16.04 -1.74
N ARG A 92 10.06 16.59 -0.69
CA ARG A 92 10.65 15.83 0.42
C ARG A 92 10.33 16.43 1.77
N LEU A 93 10.05 15.55 2.73
CA LEU A 93 10.11 15.88 4.15
C LEU A 93 11.54 15.73 4.62
N ILE A 94 12.10 16.79 5.19
CA ILE A 94 13.50 16.87 5.59
C ILE A 94 13.56 17.20 7.07
N TRP A 95 14.42 16.52 7.82
CA TRP A 95 14.70 16.88 9.20
C TRP A 95 16.19 16.76 9.53
N SER A 96 16.67 17.68 10.36
CA SER A 96 18.07 17.72 10.79
C SER A 96 18.23 18.33 12.18
N GLY A 97 19.25 17.87 12.89
CA GLY A 97 19.73 18.47 14.13
C GLY A 97 20.66 19.67 13.88
N PRO A 98 21.24 20.26 14.94
CA PRO A 98 22.12 21.43 14.86
C PRO A 98 23.49 21.13 14.23
N VAL A 99 23.87 19.85 14.12
CA VAL A 99 25.13 19.41 13.52
C VAL A 99 24.95 19.23 12.01
N ALA A 100 25.74 19.97 11.23
CA ALA A 100 25.74 19.86 9.77
C ALA A 100 26.17 18.44 9.33
N GLY A 101 25.34 17.79 8.50
CA GLY A 101 25.62 16.47 7.90
C GLY A 101 24.74 15.32 8.38
N ALA A 102 23.90 15.52 9.41
CA ALA A 102 22.92 14.52 9.88
C ALA A 102 21.50 14.78 9.33
N GLU A 103 21.41 15.26 8.09
CA GLU A 103 20.13 15.51 7.42
C GLU A 103 19.52 14.19 6.93
N ARG A 104 18.28 13.93 7.32
CA ARG A 104 17.50 12.78 6.89
C ARG A 104 16.28 13.29 6.13
N SER A 105 15.80 12.50 5.17
CA SER A 105 14.64 12.86 4.38
C SER A 105 13.82 11.67 3.93
N LEU A 106 12.54 11.93 3.65
CA LEU A 106 11.61 11.00 3.01
C LEU A 106 10.98 11.66 1.79
N ALA A 107 10.82 10.88 0.72
CA ALA A 107 10.11 11.31 -0.47
C ALA A 107 8.61 11.48 -0.15
N TRP A 108 8.04 12.60 -0.58
CA TRP A 108 6.65 12.93 -0.38
C TRP A 108 5.79 12.40 -1.53
N PRO A 109 4.78 11.54 -1.27
CA PRO A 109 3.92 11.01 -2.32
C PRO A 109 2.71 11.92 -2.64
N GLY A 110 2.48 12.99 -1.87
CA GLY A 110 1.39 13.94 -2.08
C GLY A 110 1.79 15.12 -2.96
N LYS A 111 0.85 16.06 -3.16
CA LYS A 111 1.09 17.30 -3.90
C LYS A 111 1.70 18.40 -3.02
N ASN A 112 1.23 18.53 -1.79
CA ASN A 112 1.68 19.57 -0.87
C ASN A 112 1.58 19.11 0.60
N LEU A 113 2.39 19.72 1.46
CA LEU A 113 2.36 19.61 2.91
C LEU A 113 2.60 20.99 3.52
N GLU A 114 1.66 21.44 4.35
CA GLU A 114 1.78 22.72 5.06
C GLU A 114 1.71 22.48 6.57
N PHE A 115 2.71 22.99 7.28
CA PHE A 115 2.64 23.11 8.73
C PHE A 115 1.84 24.36 9.09
N LEU A 116 0.93 24.24 10.04
CA LEU A 116 0.05 25.30 10.50
C LEU A 116 0.19 25.48 12.01
N PRO A 117 0.04 26.68 12.57
CA PRO A 117 0.02 26.88 14.01
C PRO A 117 -1.14 26.10 14.64
N ALA A 118 -0.94 25.61 15.87
CA ALA A 118 -1.97 24.87 16.61
C ALA A 118 -3.23 25.70 16.86
N GLU A 119 -3.06 26.99 17.11
CA GLU A 119 -4.14 27.96 17.24
C GLU A 119 -4.02 28.99 16.11
N SER A 120 -5.08 29.13 15.31
CA SER A 120 -5.16 30.19 14.30
C SER A 120 -6.45 30.96 14.56
N ASN A 121 -6.33 32.22 14.98
CA ASN A 121 -7.47 33.14 15.00
C ASN A 121 -7.86 33.59 13.57
N ASP A 122 -6.99 33.35 12.59
CA ASP A 122 -7.17 33.75 11.19
C ASP A 122 -7.55 32.55 10.32
N THR A 123 -8.85 32.29 10.24
CA THR A 123 -9.43 31.31 9.31
C THR A 123 -9.99 32.05 8.12
N VAL A 124 -9.52 31.72 6.90
CA VAL A 124 -10.07 32.28 5.66
C VAL A 124 -10.85 31.19 4.96
N LEU A 125 -12.08 31.50 4.56
CA LEU A 125 -12.91 30.61 3.76
C LEU A 125 -12.55 30.78 2.28
N ILE A 126 -11.90 29.80 1.67
CA ILE A 126 -11.56 29.81 0.25
C ILE A 126 -12.37 28.70 -0.42
N GLY A 127 -13.30 29.05 -1.31
CA GLY A 127 -14.09 28.08 -2.07
C GLY A 127 -14.96 27.13 -1.22
N GLY A 128 -15.37 27.55 -0.01
CA GLY A 128 -16.15 26.72 0.92
C GLY A 128 -15.32 25.82 1.84
N GLN A 129 -13.98 25.87 1.77
CA GLN A 129 -13.09 25.20 2.73
C GLN A 129 -12.41 26.21 3.66
N LEU A 130 -12.32 25.87 4.95
CA LEU A 130 -11.62 26.66 5.96
C LEU A 130 -10.11 26.40 5.87
N VAL A 131 -9.37 27.37 5.36
CA VAL A 131 -7.90 27.35 5.25
C VAL A 131 -7.31 28.18 6.39
N GLY A 132 -6.34 27.61 7.12
CA GLY A 132 -5.62 28.33 8.17
C GLY A 132 -4.55 29.23 7.55
N THR A 133 -4.49 30.50 7.97
CA THR A 133 -3.50 31.46 7.48
C THR A 133 -2.26 31.41 8.39
N GLY A 134 -1.05 31.42 7.82
CA GLY A 134 0.22 31.43 8.57
C GLY A 134 0.98 30.12 8.56
N ALA A 135 1.33 29.61 7.38
CA ALA A 135 2.13 28.39 7.27
C ALA A 135 3.47 28.54 8.01
N LEU A 136 3.81 27.55 8.84
CA LEU A 136 5.08 27.47 9.52
C LEU A 136 6.12 26.90 8.53
N PRO A 137 7.30 27.53 8.40
CA PRO A 137 8.35 27.03 7.50
C PRO A 137 8.96 25.71 7.98
N ALA A 138 8.91 25.48 9.30
CA ALA A 138 9.43 24.27 9.94
C ALA A 138 8.79 24.08 11.32
N VAL A 139 8.93 22.87 11.85
CA VAL A 139 8.49 22.47 13.21
C VAL A 139 9.64 21.82 13.95
N ARG A 140 9.63 21.87 15.29
CA ARG A 140 10.72 21.38 16.12
C ARG A 140 10.31 20.20 16.99
N PHE A 141 11.26 19.28 17.16
CA PHE A 141 11.24 18.15 18.08
C PHE A 141 12.36 18.35 19.08
N HIS A 142 12.05 18.22 20.36
CA HIS A 142 12.95 18.51 21.47
C HIS A 142 13.59 17.23 21.99
N ALA A 143 14.74 17.38 22.66
CA ALA A 143 15.51 16.26 23.20
C ALA A 143 14.76 15.45 24.29
N ASP A 144 13.81 16.08 24.97
CA ASP A 144 12.92 15.44 25.95
C ASP A 144 11.79 14.61 25.30
N GLY A 145 11.73 14.58 23.97
CA GLY A 145 10.73 13.86 23.20
C GLY A 145 9.42 14.62 22.98
N THR A 146 9.34 15.88 23.42
CA THR A 146 8.22 16.79 23.12
C THR A 146 8.35 17.44 21.75
N THR A 147 7.26 18.02 21.26
CA THR A 147 7.24 18.74 19.97
C THR A 147 6.60 20.11 20.13
N ASP A 148 6.89 21.00 19.18
CA ASP A 148 6.09 22.20 19.01
C ASP A 148 4.61 21.84 18.79
N ARG A 149 3.70 22.74 19.19
CA ARG A 149 2.27 22.62 18.95
C ARG A 149 1.95 23.09 17.53
N PHE A 150 1.62 22.17 16.64
CA PHE A 150 1.25 22.47 15.26
C PHE A 150 0.18 21.52 14.72
N ARG A 151 -0.40 21.92 13.60
CA ARG A 151 -1.29 21.10 12.76
C ARG A 151 -0.63 20.93 11.41
N VAL A 152 -1.00 19.90 10.66
CA VAL A 152 -0.52 19.73 9.29
C VAL A 152 -1.71 19.61 8.35
N GLN A 153 -1.60 20.27 7.19
CA GLN A 153 -2.53 20.13 6.09
C GLN A 153 -1.81 19.38 4.97
N LEU A 154 -2.34 18.23 4.60
CA LEU A 154 -1.80 17.36 3.56
C LEU A 154 -2.71 17.45 2.34
N THR A 155 -2.11 17.69 1.18
CA THR A 155 -2.80 17.60 -0.10
C THR A 155 -2.24 16.41 -0.85
N ASP A 156 -3.08 15.39 -1.09
CA ASP A 156 -2.65 14.20 -1.82
C ASP A 156 -2.45 14.45 -3.32
N ALA A 157 -2.04 13.42 -4.06
CA ALA A 157 -1.81 13.50 -5.50
C ALA A 157 -3.11 13.81 -6.28
N GLU A 158 -4.26 13.40 -5.76
CA GLU A 158 -5.57 13.67 -6.35
C GLU A 158 -6.14 15.06 -5.96
N GLY A 159 -5.45 15.80 -5.10
CA GLY A 159 -5.86 17.12 -4.61
C GLY A 159 -6.83 17.10 -3.43
N ARG A 160 -7.07 15.94 -2.81
CA ARG A 160 -7.86 15.87 -1.56
C ARG A 160 -7.03 16.43 -0.42
N VAL A 161 -7.67 17.30 0.35
CA VAL A 161 -7.07 17.96 1.51
C VAL A 161 -7.48 17.22 2.77
N SER A 162 -6.50 16.84 3.59
CA SER A 162 -6.71 16.27 4.92
C SER A 162 -5.93 17.06 5.97
N ARG A 163 -6.49 17.19 7.18
CA ARG A 163 -5.85 17.89 8.29
C ARG A 163 -5.57 16.90 9.40
N LEU A 164 -4.32 16.87 9.87
CA LEU A 164 -3.92 16.06 11.01
C LEU A 164 -3.50 16.99 12.15
N GLU A 165 -3.80 16.56 13.38
CA GLU A 165 -3.37 17.22 14.61
C GLU A 165 -2.48 16.26 15.39
N LEU A 166 -1.41 16.81 15.96
CA LEU A 166 -0.46 16.07 16.80
C LEU A 166 -0.67 16.41 18.27
N ASP A 167 -0.57 15.39 19.12
CA ASP A 167 -0.33 15.60 20.54
C ASP A 167 1.14 16.01 20.78
N PRO A 168 1.42 17.13 21.46
CA PRO A 168 2.79 17.65 21.62
C PRO A 168 3.67 16.84 22.56
N TRP A 169 3.09 16.00 23.42
CA TRP A 169 3.83 15.22 24.40
C TRP A 169 4.18 13.83 23.88
N THR A 170 3.31 13.24 23.06
CA THR A 170 3.49 11.89 22.52
C THR A 170 3.79 11.85 21.02
N ALA A 171 3.70 12.97 20.31
CA ALA A 171 3.75 13.05 18.84
C ALA A 171 2.76 12.08 18.17
N ALA A 172 1.61 11.84 18.82
CA ALA A 172 0.61 10.89 18.38
C ALA A 172 -0.54 11.60 17.64
N PRO A 173 -1.27 10.89 16.77
CA PRO A 173 -2.48 11.41 16.15
C PRO A 173 -3.55 11.72 17.20
N ILE A 174 -4.07 12.95 17.20
CA ILE A 174 -5.29 13.28 17.94
C ILE A 174 -6.48 12.84 17.08
N VAL A 175 -7.09 11.73 17.45
CA VAL A 175 -8.33 11.25 16.83
C VAL A 175 -9.51 11.95 17.51
N ARG A 176 -10.11 12.92 16.84
CA ARG A 176 -11.38 13.51 17.30
C ARG A 176 -12.52 12.59 16.89
N ALA A 177 -13.35 12.18 17.84
CA ALA A 177 -14.59 11.46 17.54
C ALA A 177 -15.46 12.34 16.64
N THR A 178 -15.85 11.81 15.48
CA THR A 178 -16.79 12.49 14.58
C THR A 178 -18.16 12.40 15.25
N THR A 179 -18.56 13.44 15.99
CA THR A 179 -19.97 13.59 16.39
C THR A 179 -20.77 13.81 15.11
N SER A 180 -21.43 12.76 14.63
CA SER A 180 -22.44 12.86 13.58
C SER A 180 -23.61 13.70 14.14
N PRO A 181 -24.12 14.70 13.41
CA PRO A 181 -25.29 15.49 13.81
C PRO A 181 -26.57 14.63 13.84
#